data_AF-A0A920WM59-F1
#
_entry.id   AF-A0A920WM59-F1
#
_cell.length_a   1.000
_cell.length_b   1.000
_cell.length_c   1.000
_cell.angle_alpha   90.00
_cell.angle_beta   90.00
_cell.angle_gamma   90.00
#
_symmetry.space_group_name_H-M   'P 1'
#
loop_
_entity.id
_entity.type
_entity.pdbx_description
1 polymer ?
#
loop_
_entity_poly.entity_id
_entity_poly.type
_entity_poly.pdbx_seq_one_letter_code
_entity_poly.pdbx_strand_id
1 'polypeptide(L)'
;MVTAAQCWHWFDGEAAAGEVRRLLVSGGLVAVCGFDWLPLPDTVSGVTEALIQAHNPSWNLGGIRDPGPEARRHLSGAGFVVVETFTFDVDVPYSVDSWRLRIRP
;
A
#
# COMPACT_ATOMS: atom_id res chain seq x y z
N MET A 1 -14.65 6.51 -12.68
CA MET A 1 -13.65 6.54 -11.60
C MET A 1 -12.86 5.25 -11.66
N VAL A 2 -11.56 5.30 -11.41
CA VAL A 2 -10.68 4.14 -11.26
C VAL A 2 -10.20 4.08 -9.81
N THR A 3 -10.11 2.88 -9.24
CA THR A 3 -9.59 2.67 -7.88
C THR A 3 -8.51 1.59 -7.90
N ALA A 4 -7.40 1.85 -7.22
CA ALA A 4 -6.32 0.91 -7.02
C ALA A 4 -6.05 0.80 -5.51
N ALA A 5 -6.60 -0.24 -4.90
CA ALA A 5 -6.46 -0.50 -3.47
C ALA A 5 -5.44 -1.62 -3.24
N GLN A 6 -4.41 -1.35 -2.43
CA GLN A 6 -3.43 -2.36 -1.99
C GLN A 6 -2.64 -3.06 -3.11
N CYS A 7 -2.60 -2.47 -4.31
CA CYS A 7 -2.02 -3.14 -5.47
C CYS A 7 -0.98 -2.32 -6.24
N TRP A 8 -0.85 -1.02 -5.98
CA TRP A 8 -0.05 -0.13 -6.84
C TRP A 8 1.42 -0.55 -6.95
N HIS A 9 1.99 -1.09 -5.87
CA HIS A 9 3.38 -1.57 -5.82
C HIS A 9 3.64 -2.82 -6.68
N TRP A 10 2.60 -3.48 -7.20
CA TRP A 10 2.74 -4.62 -8.12
C TRP A 10 2.78 -4.21 -9.59
N PHE A 11 2.45 -2.96 -9.91
CA PHE A 11 2.39 -2.50 -11.28
C PHE A 11 3.72 -1.91 -11.75
N ASP A 12 3.96 -1.99 -13.05
CA ASP A 12 4.71 -0.91 -13.72
C ASP A 12 3.86 0.35 -13.60
N GLY A 13 4.29 1.26 -12.73
CA GLY A 13 3.48 2.39 -12.33
C GLY A 13 3.25 3.41 -13.44
N GLU A 14 4.19 3.60 -14.36
CA GLU A 14 4.04 4.52 -15.49
C GLU A 14 3.03 3.95 -16.51
N ALA A 15 3.16 2.67 -16.82
CA ALA A 15 2.20 1.97 -17.69
C ALA A 15 0.79 1.96 -17.06
N ALA A 16 0.67 1.68 -15.76
CA ALA A 16 -0.60 1.70 -15.05
C ALA A 16 -1.25 3.09 -15.07
N ALA A 17 -0.48 4.16 -14.84
CA ALA A 17 -0.99 5.53 -14.92
C ALA A 17 -1.47 5.88 -16.34
N GLY A 18 -0.76 5.43 -17.38
CA GLY A 18 -1.21 5.56 -18.77
C GLY A 18 -2.54 4.86 -19.04
N GLU A 19 -2.71 3.62 -18.54
CA GLU A 19 -3.96 2.88 -18.69
C GLU A 19 -5.11 3.52 -17.92
N VAL A 20 -4.86 4.02 -16.70
CA VAL A 20 -5.86 4.79 -15.94
C VAL A 20 -6.32 6.00 -16.76
N ARG A 21 -5.40 6.73 -17.39
CA ARG A 21 -5.69 7.90 -18.23
C ARG A 21 -6.53 7.53 -19.47
N ARG A 22 -6.27 6.38 -20.07
CA ARG A 22 -7.01 5.84 -21.23
C ARG A 22 -8.44 5.42 -20.86
N LEU A 23 -8.62 4.82 -19.68
CA LEU A 23 -9.92 4.32 -19.21
C LEU A 23 -10.86 5.44 -18.74
N LEU A 24 -10.32 6.55 -18.23
CA LEU A 24 -11.12 7.65 -17.71
C LEU A 24 -11.59 8.60 -18.81
N VAL A 25 -12.87 8.97 -18.74
CA VAL A 25 -13.42 10.12 -19.48
C VAL A 25 -12.91 11.45 -18.91
N SER A 26 -13.10 12.55 -19.64
CA SER A 26 -12.78 13.89 -19.15
C SER A 26 -13.48 14.16 -17.81
N GLY A 27 -12.73 14.72 -16.85
CA GLY A 27 -13.20 14.94 -15.47
C GLY A 27 -13.25 13.69 -14.60
N GLY A 28 -12.80 12.53 -15.10
CA GLY A 28 -12.72 11.30 -14.32
C GLY A 28 -11.68 11.35 -13.20
N LEU A 29 -11.97 10.66 -12.10
CA LEU A 29 -11.08 10.57 -10.93
C LEU A 29 -10.41 9.20 -10.82
N VAL A 30 -9.21 9.21 -10.23
CA VAL A 30 -8.47 8.02 -9.79
C VAL A 30 -8.21 8.13 -8.29
N ALA A 31 -8.37 7.03 -7.57
CA ALA A 31 -7.96 6.89 -6.19
C ALA A 31 -6.97 5.73 -6.04
N VAL A 32 -5.84 5.99 -5.40
CA VAL A 32 -4.88 4.98 -4.97
C VAL A 32 -4.87 4.96 -3.46
N CYS A 33 -5.12 3.80 -2.86
CA CYS A 33 -5.18 3.65 -1.42
C CYS A 33 -4.45 2.40 -0.95
N GLY A 34 -3.96 2.47 0.29
CA GLY A 34 -3.24 1.39 0.94
C GLY A 34 -3.68 1.23 2.39
N PHE A 35 -3.33 0.10 2.96
CA PHE A 35 -3.52 -0.29 4.34
C PHE A 35 -2.32 -1.16 4.74
N ASP A 36 -1.49 -0.68 5.65
CA ASP A 36 -0.44 -1.50 6.23
C ASP A 36 -0.51 -1.48 7.75
N TRP A 37 0.08 -2.49 8.38
CA TRP A 37 0.25 -2.45 9.83
C TRP A 37 1.43 -1.55 10.19
N LEU A 38 1.40 -0.94 11.37
CA LEU A 38 2.54 -0.21 11.91
C LEU A 38 3.40 -1.18 12.75
N PRO A 39 4.65 -1.50 12.37
CA PRO A 39 5.49 -2.43 13.12
C PRO A 39 6.20 -1.71 14.28
N LEU A 40 5.41 -1.06 15.15
CA LEU A 40 5.96 -0.37 16.33
C LEU A 40 6.45 -1.38 17.36
N PRO A 41 7.49 -1.06 18.16
CA PRO A 41 7.93 -1.89 19.27
C PRO A 41 6.76 -2.33 20.17
N ASP A 42 6.81 -3.57 20.64
CA ASP A 42 5.82 -4.18 21.55
C ASP A 42 4.39 -4.34 20.99
N THR A 43 4.15 -4.02 19.72
CA THR A 43 2.90 -4.35 19.02
C THR A 43 2.96 -5.75 18.42
N VAL A 44 1.79 -6.35 18.13
CA VAL A 44 1.71 -7.67 17.48
C VAL A 44 2.46 -7.68 16.15
N SER A 45 2.31 -6.63 15.34
CA SER A 45 3.06 -6.43 14.08
C SER A 45 4.56 -6.32 14.32
N GLY A 46 5.00 -5.43 15.23
CA GLY A 46 6.43 -5.22 15.48
C GLY A 46 7.15 -6.48 15.99
N VAL A 47 6.55 -7.19 16.96
CA VAL A 47 7.11 -8.46 17.47
C VAL A 47 7.11 -9.53 16.38
N THR A 48 6.08 -9.57 15.53
CA THR A 48 6.02 -10.53 14.41
C THR A 48 7.14 -10.27 13.40
N GLU A 49 7.35 -9.03 12.97
CA GLU A 49 8.44 -8.69 12.03
C GLU A 49 9.81 -9.00 12.62
N ALA A 50 10.04 -8.66 13.90
CA ALA A 50 11.28 -8.99 14.59
C ALA A 50 11.54 -10.51 14.62
N LEU A 51 10.50 -11.31 14.86
CA LEU A 51 10.61 -12.77 14.83
C LEU A 51 10.92 -13.30 13.42
N ILE A 52 10.25 -12.77 12.39
CA ILE A 52 10.54 -13.14 10.99
C ILE A 52 12.00 -12.82 10.65
N GLN A 53 12.47 -11.61 10.97
CA GLN A 53 13.84 -11.19 10.69
C GLN A 53 14.89 -12.05 11.40
N ALA A 54 14.61 -12.47 12.64
CA ALA A 54 15.51 -13.33 13.41
C ALA A 54 15.68 -14.73 12.79
N HIS A 55 14.66 -15.23 12.09
CA HIS A 55 14.68 -16.56 11.45
C HIS A 55 14.93 -16.52 9.93
N ASN A 56 14.68 -15.38 9.29
CA ASN A 56 14.93 -15.13 7.87
C ASN A 56 15.59 -13.75 7.70
N PRO A 57 16.91 -13.63 7.95
CA PRO A 57 17.60 -12.35 7.86
C PRO A 57 17.61 -11.72 6.45
N SER A 58 17.35 -12.53 5.41
CA SER A 58 17.21 -12.05 4.03
C SER A 58 15.81 -11.50 3.70
N TRP A 59 14.85 -11.63 4.61
CA TRP A 59 13.51 -11.09 4.42
C TRP A 59 13.56 -9.56 4.34
N ASN A 60 12.87 -9.00 3.34
CA ASN A 60 12.87 -7.57 3.03
C ASN A 60 11.46 -7.01 2.77
N LEU A 61 10.42 -7.71 3.23
CA LEU A 61 9.02 -7.32 3.03
C LEU A 61 8.39 -6.64 4.25
N GLY A 62 9.18 -6.35 5.29
CA GLY A 62 8.73 -5.65 6.50
C GLY A 62 8.63 -4.14 6.32
N GLY A 63 8.19 -3.46 7.38
CA GLY A 63 7.99 -2.02 7.38
C GLY A 63 6.62 -1.60 6.84
N ILE A 64 6.47 -0.29 6.61
CA ILE A 64 5.23 0.32 6.15
C ILE A 64 5.35 0.58 4.65
N ARG A 65 4.40 0.08 3.85
CA ARG A 65 4.28 0.47 2.45
C ARG A 65 3.39 1.69 2.30
N ASP A 66 3.98 2.80 1.89
CA ASP A 66 3.26 3.99 1.44
C ASP A 66 3.27 4.07 -0.10
N PRO A 67 2.15 3.76 -0.79
CA PRO A 67 2.08 3.90 -2.24
C PRO A 67 2.04 5.37 -2.69
N GLY A 68 1.80 6.32 -1.77
CA GLY A 68 1.52 7.72 -2.06
C GLY A 68 2.59 8.42 -2.92
N PRO A 69 3.87 8.45 -2.52
CA PRO A 69 4.93 9.13 -3.26
C PRO A 69 5.08 8.63 -4.71
N GLU A 70 5.14 7.32 -4.91
CA GLU A 70 5.30 6.72 -6.24
C GLU A 70 4.04 6.88 -7.09
N ALA A 71 2.87 6.60 -6.53
CA ALA A 71 1.61 6.78 -7.25
C ALA A 71 1.42 8.23 -7.70
N ARG A 72 1.71 9.21 -6.85
CA ARG A 72 1.65 10.63 -7.22
C ARG A 72 2.63 10.96 -8.35
N ARG A 73 3.85 10.42 -8.33
CA ARG A 73 4.83 10.62 -9.40
C ARG A 73 4.30 10.10 -10.73
N HIS A 74 3.83 8.85 -10.76
CA HIS A 74 3.34 8.22 -11.99
C HIS A 74 2.07 8.89 -12.53
N LEU A 75 1.11 9.18 -11.66
CA LEU A 75 -0.14 9.84 -12.05
C LEU A 75 0.09 11.27 -12.53
N SER A 76 0.98 12.02 -11.88
CA SER A 76 1.38 13.36 -12.36
C SER A 76 2.03 13.27 -13.75
N GLY A 77 2.87 12.26 -13.98
CA GLY A 77 3.47 11.99 -15.30
C GLY A 77 2.44 11.68 -16.39
N ALA A 78 1.31 11.07 -16.04
CA ALA A 78 0.18 10.82 -16.94
C ALA A 78 -0.81 12.01 -17.06
N GLY A 79 -0.50 13.16 -16.46
CA GLY A 79 -1.28 14.39 -16.56
C GLY A 79 -2.44 14.50 -15.55
N PHE A 80 -2.45 13.69 -14.49
CA PHE A 80 -3.38 13.89 -13.37
C PHE A 80 -2.86 14.98 -12.43
N VAL A 81 -3.79 15.61 -11.71
CA VAL A 81 -3.50 16.55 -10.64
C VAL A 81 -3.96 15.97 -9.30
N VAL A 82 -3.19 16.24 -8.25
CA VAL A 82 -3.55 15.81 -6.90
C VAL A 82 -4.67 16.71 -6.39
N VAL A 83 -5.81 16.11 -6.05
CA VAL A 83 -6.94 16.80 -5.44
C VAL A 83 -6.88 16.72 -3.92
N GLU A 84 -6.52 15.55 -3.38
CA GLU A 84 -6.47 15.31 -1.94
C GLU A 84 -5.50 14.17 -1.61
N THR A 85 -4.92 14.23 -0.41
CA THR A 85 -4.15 13.14 0.21
C THR A 85 -4.42 13.13 1.71
N PHE A 86 -4.62 11.95 2.29
CA PHE A 86 -4.72 11.80 3.73
C PHE A 86 -4.17 10.43 4.15
N THR A 87 -3.67 10.38 5.38
CA THR A 87 -3.22 9.17 6.06
C THR A 87 -3.68 9.28 7.50
N PHE A 88 -4.14 8.18 8.08
CA PHE A 88 -4.53 8.12 9.48
C PHE A 88 -4.27 6.73 10.02
N ASP A 89 -4.04 6.67 11.33
CA ASP A 89 -3.90 5.42 12.05
C ASP A 89 -5.27 4.96 12.51
N VAL A 90 -5.51 3.65 12.48
CA VAL A 90 -6.75 3.05 12.93
C VAL A 90 -6.47 1.77 13.70
N ASP A 91 -7.11 1.63 14.85
CA ASP A 91 -7.06 0.39 15.63
C ASP A 91 -7.90 -0.68 14.94
N VAL A 92 -7.23 -1.66 14.33
CA VAL A 92 -7.89 -2.78 13.66
C VAL A 92 -7.82 -4.03 14.54
N PRO A 93 -8.97 -4.54 15.04
CA PRO A 93 -8.97 -5.76 15.82
C PRO A 93 -8.65 -6.97 14.93
N TYR A 94 -7.67 -7.77 15.36
CA TYR A 94 -7.34 -9.04 14.73
C TYR A 94 -7.55 -10.18 15.73
N SER A 95 -8.23 -11.24 15.29
CA SER A 95 -8.14 -12.51 15.99
C SER A 95 -6.76 -13.13 15.76
N VAL A 96 -6.33 -13.99 16.69
CA VAL A 96 -5.06 -14.73 16.56
C VAL A 96 -5.02 -15.54 15.26
N ASP A 97 -6.13 -16.17 14.88
CA ASP A 97 -6.20 -16.98 13.65
C ASP A 97 -6.10 -16.11 12.39
N SER A 98 -6.80 -14.98 12.35
CA SER A 98 -6.71 -14.04 11.21
C SER A 98 -5.30 -13.46 11.07
N TRP A 99 -4.64 -13.14 12.19
CA TRP A 99 -3.24 -12.68 12.15
C TRP A 99 -2.31 -13.76 11.60
N ARG A 100 -2.42 -14.99 12.09
CA ARG A 100 -1.60 -16.12 11.61
C ARG A 100 -1.80 -16.38 10.13
N LEU A 101 -3.03 -16.28 9.60
CA LEU A 101 -3.29 -16.43 8.17
C LEU A 101 -2.60 -15.37 7.33
N ARG A 102 -2.47 -14.15 7.85
CA ARG A 102 -1.81 -13.04 7.16
C ARG A 102 -0.28 -13.19 7.11
N ILE A 103 0.30 -13.94 8.06
CA ILE A 103 1.75 -14.18 8.17
C ILE A 103 2.19 -15.48 7.51
N ARG A 104 1.27 -16.41 7.23
CA ARG A 104 1.63 -17.66 6.53
C ARG A 104 2.22 -17.35 5.15
N PRO A 105 3.32 -18.03 4.77
CA PRO A 105 3.95 -17.90 3.46
C PRO A 105 3.04 -18.42 2.34
#